data_AF-A0A2K3P3X3-F1
#
_entry.id   AF-A0A2K3P3X3-F1
#
_cell.length_a   1.000
_cell.length_b   1.000
_cell.length_c   1.000
_cell.angle_alpha   90.00
_cell.angle_beta   90.00
_cell.angle_gamma   90.00
#
_symmetry.space_group_name_H-M   'P 1'
#
loop_
_entity.id
_entity.type
_entity.pdbx_description
1 polymer ?
#
loop_
_entity_poly.entity_id
_entity_poly.type
_entity_poly.pdbx_seq_one_letter_code
_entity_poly.pdbx_strand_id
1 'polypeptide(L)' 'MASSSTASTVASMLVQDFSNPYFVHPNENASAKIVTAVLDGSNYHGWAQAMLMVFEMKNKLGFVDGTIPKPVEQDPKL' A
#
# COMPACT_ATOMS: atom_id res chain seq x y z
N MET A 1 22.47 -31.46 1.73
CA MET A 1 22.17 -30.21 1.00
C MET A 1 20.96 -29.56 1.66
N ALA A 2 21.17 -28.51 2.47
CA ALA A 2 20.08 -27.69 3.01
C ALA A 2 20.50 -26.24 2.81
N SER A 3 19.91 -25.62 1.79
CA SER A 3 20.31 -24.35 1.24
C SER A 3 20.04 -23.18 2.20
N SER A 4 21.02 -22.31 2.30
CA SER A 4 20.92 -20.97 2.91
C SER A 4 19.83 -20.15 2.24
N SER A 5 18.77 -19.82 2.97
CA SER A 5 17.69 -18.94 2.46
C SER A 5 17.25 -17.85 3.43
N THR A 6 17.92 -17.65 4.56
CA THR A 6 17.56 -16.60 5.54
C THR A 6 18.25 -15.26 5.28
N ALA A 7 19.42 -15.26 4.62
CA ALA A 7 20.19 -14.03 4.36
C ALA A 7 19.65 -13.18 3.18
N SER A 8 19.04 -13.80 2.17
CA SER A 8 18.48 -13.05 1.02
C SER A 8 17.24 -12.22 1.39
N THR A 9 16.44 -12.68 2.35
CA THR A 9 15.24 -11.95 2.81
C THR A 9 15.60 -10.67 3.55
N VAL A 10 16.61 -10.70 4.42
CA VAL A 10 17.04 -9.52 5.18
C VAL A 10 17.74 -8.49 4.32
N ALA A 11 18.52 -8.91 3.31
CA ALA A 11 19.17 -8.00 2.37
C ALA A 11 18.16 -7.24 1.49
N SER A 12 17.07 -7.91 1.08
CA SER A 12 15.99 -7.28 0.29
C SER A 12 15.22 -6.23 1.11
N MET A 13 15.04 -6.44 2.42
CA MET A 13 14.41 -5.46 3.31
C MET A 13 15.26 -4.19 3.52
N LEU A 14 16.60 -4.30 3.44
CA LEU A 14 17.51 -3.17 3.63
C LEU A 14 17.64 -2.27 2.37
N VAL A 15 17.22 -2.75 1.20
CA VAL A 15 17.26 -2.02 -0.08
C VAL A 15 15.90 -1.39 -0.43
N GLN A 16 14.84 -1.74 0.30
CA GLN A 16 13.51 -1.18 0.07
C GLN A 16 13.42 0.24 0.65
N ASP A 17 13.34 1.22 -0.24
CA ASP A 17 12.97 2.58 0.14
C ASP A 17 11.49 2.61 0.51
N PHE A 18 11.19 2.38 1.80
CA PHE A 18 9.85 2.46 2.36
C PHE A 18 9.24 3.88 2.26
N SER A 19 10.05 4.89 1.91
CA SER A 19 9.57 6.25 1.64
C SER A 19 9.15 6.44 0.18
N ASN A 20 9.45 5.48 -0.71
CA ASN A 20 9.01 5.53 -2.09
C ASN A 20 7.48 5.38 -2.15
N PRO A 21 6.73 6.38 -2.66
CA PRO A 21 5.27 6.33 -2.73
C PRO A 21 4.73 5.17 -3.59
N TYR A 22 5.52 4.69 -4.56
CA TYR A 22 5.16 3.57 -5.44
C TYR A 22 5.51 2.20 -4.86
N PHE A 23 6.12 2.16 -3.68
CA PHE A 23 6.44 0.90 -3.02
C PHE A 23 5.16 0.17 -2.60
N VAL A 24 5.07 -1.11 -2.95
CA VAL A 24 4.00 -2.04 -2.51
C VAL A 24 4.64 -3.09 -1.64
N HIS A 25 4.19 -3.18 -0.38
CA HIS A 25 4.75 -4.15 0.54
C HIS A 25 4.31 -5.58 0.11
N PRO A 26 5.18 -6.61 0.14
CA PRO A 26 4.83 -7.96 -0.36
C PRO A 26 3.60 -8.60 0.29
N ASN A 27 3.26 -8.20 1.51
CA ASN A 27 2.06 -8.64 2.23
C ASN A 27 0.79 -7.82 1.90
N GLU A 28 0.88 -6.80 1.04
CA GLU A 28 -0.29 -6.04 0.61
C GLU A 28 -1.07 -6.81 -0.45
N ASN A 29 -2.34 -7.08 -0.16
CA ASN A 29 -3.26 -7.71 -1.09
C ASN A 29 -4.13 -6.64 -1.76
N ALA A 30 -4.01 -6.50 -3.09
CA ALA A 30 -4.80 -5.56 -3.88
C ALA A 30 -6.32 -5.84 -3.83
N SER A 31 -6.71 -7.09 -3.55
CA SER A 31 -8.10 -7.53 -3.40
C SER A 31 -8.59 -7.43 -1.94
N ALA A 32 -7.80 -6.89 -1.01
CA ALA A 32 -8.21 -6.75 0.37
C ALA A 32 -9.38 -5.77 0.51
N LYS A 33 -10.43 -6.19 1.22
CA LYS A 33 -11.56 -5.34 1.53
C LYS A 33 -11.12 -4.26 2.53
N ILE A 34 -11.03 -3.02 2.08
CA ILE A 34 -10.53 -1.86 2.84
C ILE A 34 -11.48 -1.51 3.99
N VAL A 35 -12.79 -1.50 3.73
CA VAL A 35 -13.81 -1.30 4.76
C VAL A 35 -14.80 -2.47 4.71
N THR A 36 -14.94 -3.19 5.82
CA THR A 36 -15.82 -4.35 5.90
C THR A 36 -17.30 -3.97 5.95
N ALA A 37 -17.61 -2.80 6.52
CA ALA A 37 -18.94 -2.22 6.57
C ALA A 37 -19.45 -1.83 5.18
N VAL A 38 -20.68 -2.24 4.85
CA VAL A 38 -21.37 -1.86 3.62
C VAL A 38 -21.99 -0.48 3.83
N LEU A 39 -21.79 0.45 2.89
CA LEU A 39 -22.36 1.79 2.96
C LEU A 39 -23.89 1.72 2.80
N ASP A 40 -24.63 2.19 3.81
CA ASP A 40 -26.10 2.20 3.84
C ASP A 40 -26.70 3.61 3.96
N GLY A 41 -25.84 4.63 3.86
CA GLY A 41 -26.19 6.05 3.99
C GLY A 41 -26.20 6.53 5.44
N SER A 42 -26.77 5.75 6.36
CA SER A 42 -26.80 6.09 7.80
C SER A 42 -25.41 6.02 8.45
N ASN A 43 -24.54 5.17 7.90
CA ASN A 43 -23.19 4.94 8.39
C ASN A 43 -22.10 5.74 7.66
N TYR A 44 -22.45 6.72 6.82
CA TYR A 44 -21.50 7.45 5.97
C TYR A 44 -20.32 8.04 6.75
N HIS A 45 -20.58 8.69 7.89
CA HIS A 45 -19.52 9.34 8.66
C HIS A 45 -18.47 8.33 9.15
N GLY A 46 -18.91 7.23 9.78
CA GLY A 46 -18.00 6.18 10.25
C GLY A 46 -17.32 5.44 9.09
N TRP A 47 -18.04 5.22 8.00
CA TRP A 47 -17.48 4.60 6.79
C TRP A 47 -16.38 5.46 6.16
N ALA A 48 -16.61 6.78 6.03
CA ALA A 48 -15.65 7.71 5.45
C ALA A 48 -14.40 7.85 6.34
N GLN A 49 -14.57 7.92 7.66
CA GLN A 49 -13.43 7.92 8.59
C GLN A 49 -12.62 6.63 8.51
N ALA A 50 -13.28 5.46 8.48
CA ALA A 50 -12.60 4.19 8.34
C ALA A 50 -11.82 4.10 7.01
N MET A 51 -12.42 4.59 5.92
CA MET A 51 -11.78 4.64 4.61
C MET A 51 -10.53 5.53 4.62
N LEU A 52 -10.63 6.73 5.21
CA LEU A 52 -9.52 7.66 5.34
C LEU A 52 -8.38 7.08 6.19
N MET A 53 -8.70 6.51 7.36
CA MET A 53 -7.69 5.90 8.24
C MET A 53 -6.92 4.78 7.54
N VAL A 54 -7.59 3.91 6.77
CA VAL A 54 -6.89 2.83 6.07
C VAL A 54 -5.96 3.39 4.99
N PHE A 55 -6.32 4.46 4.30
CA PHE A 55 -5.45 5.08 3.31
C PHE A 55 -4.27 5.84 3.92
N GLU A 56 -4.49 6.52 5.05
CA GLU A 56 -3.45 7.20 5.83
C GLU A 56 -2.43 6.18 6.38
N MET A 57 -2.90 5.10 7.00
CA MET A 57 -2.04 4.02 7.51
C MET A 57 -1.18 3.36 6.44
N LYS A 58 -1.69 3.29 5.20
CA LYS A 58 -0.97 2.67 4.09
C LYS A 58 -0.08 3.65 3.33
N ASN A 59 -0.02 4.93 3.73
CA ASN A 59 0.68 6.00 3.03
C ASN A 59 0.29 6.07 1.53
N LYS A 60 -0.95 5.69 1.20
CA LYS A 60 -1.47 5.63 -0.18
C LYS A 60 -2.55 6.68 -0.46
N LEU A 61 -2.83 7.56 0.51
CA LEU A 61 -3.79 8.66 0.33
C LEU A 61 -3.44 9.52 -0.89
N GLY A 62 -2.15 9.67 -1.19
CA GLY A 62 -1.66 10.41 -2.34
C GLY A 62 -2.15 9.91 -3.70
N PHE A 63 -2.52 8.63 -3.81
CA PHE A 63 -3.12 8.06 -5.02
C PHE A 63 -4.61 8.40 -5.16
N VAL A 64 -5.30 8.67 -4.04
CA VAL A 64 -6.73 8.99 -4.00
C VAL A 64 -6.96 10.48 -4.20
N ASP A 65 -6.14 11.31 -3.56
CA ASP A 65 -6.22 12.78 -3.69
C ASP A 65 -5.52 13.32 -4.96
N GLY A 66 -4.74 12.48 -5.64
CA GLY A 66 -4.04 12.81 -6.88
C GLY A 66 -2.71 13.55 -6.70
N THR A 67 -2.21 13.67 -5.47
CA THR A 67 -0.88 14.25 -5.20
C THR A 67 0.26 13.36 -5.69
N ILE A 68 0.04 12.04 -5.80
CA ILE A 68 0.96 11.09 -6.44
C ILE A 68 0.47 10.84 -7.89
N PRO A 69 1.20 11.34 -8.91
CA PRO A 69 0.82 11.13 -10.30
C PRO A 69 0.99 9.66 -10.72
N LYS A 70 0.29 9.25 -11.79
CA LYS A 70 0.56 7.96 -12.42
C LYS A 70 2.03 7.94 -12.90
N PRO A 71 2.79 6.88 -12.60
CA PRO A 71 4.14 6.79 -13.12
C PRO A 71 4.17 6.77 -14.66
N VAL A 72 5.21 7.35 -15.24
CA VAL A 72 5.43 7.33 -16.70
C VAL A 72 5.87 5.92 -17.10
N GLU A 73 5.32 5.36 -18.18
CA GLU A 73 5.56 3.96 -18.62
C GLU A 73 7.03 3.61 -18.91
N GLN A 74 7.93 4.60 -18.89
CA GLN A 74 9.35 4.47 -19.23
C GLN A 74 10.28 4.73 -18.05
N ASP A 75 9.79 4.81 -16.80
CA ASP A 75 10.67 5.01 -15.64
C ASP A 75 11.36 3.69 -15.23
N PRO A 76 12.70 3.58 -15.37
CA PRO A 76 13.45 2.36 -15.02
C PRO A 76 13.53 2.08 -13.50
N LYS A 77 12.88 2.90 -12.66
CA LYS A 77 12.85 2.76 -11.20
C LYS A 77 11.53 2.24 -10.61
N LEU A 78 10.53 1.97 -11.45
CA LEU A 78 9.34 1.17 -11.10
C LEU A 78 9.63 -0.31 -11.31
#